data_AF-A0A949CEP9-F1
#
_entry.id   AF-A0A949CEP9-F1
#
_cell.length_a   1.000
_cell.length_b   1.000
_cell.length_c   1.000
_cell.angle_alpha   90.00
_cell.angle_beta   90.00
_cell.angle_gamma   90.00
#
_symmetry.space_group_name_H-M   'P 1'
#
loop_
_entity.id
_entity.type
_entity.pdbx_description
1 polymer ?
#
loop_
_entity_poly.entity_id
_entity_poly.type
_entity_poly.pdbx_seq_one_letter_code
_entity_poly.pdbx_strand_id
1 'polypeptide(L)'
;MISQEEIKRLSTRSQAQELTIAREYLHHNFLSELYKQQGSDRILFKGGTALRIIFNSPRFSEDLDFTATKNISYQEIENLLMEIYSTLDQWGFAAEIKEAKKTTGGYLAKTIFSFYDYRINLKIEISFRKSRTKPQKEISQIRSEFLPAYDIAHLPQEEIISGKLAALLARSKPRDWYDLYFLLKNDYLSGRQKKLLPDILKKFKNYRGNIRKELKEFLPVSHQLILKDFKNMLKQEIEKFL
;
A
#
# COMPACT_ATOMS: atom_id res chain seq x y z
N MET A 1 2.49 7.47 21.70
CA MET A 1 1.75 6.41 21.00
C MET A 1 0.26 6.49 21.33
N ILE A 2 -0.62 5.99 20.46
CA ILE A 2 -2.02 5.71 20.85
C ILE A 2 -2.06 4.53 21.83
N SER A 3 -3.04 4.49 22.74
CA SER A 3 -3.17 3.41 23.72
C SER A 3 -3.64 2.10 23.10
N GLN A 4 -3.40 0.97 23.78
CA GLN A 4 -3.94 -0.33 23.36
C GLN A 4 -5.48 -0.36 23.39
N GLU A 5 -6.10 0.37 24.33
CA GLU A 5 -7.56 0.56 24.37
C GLU A 5 -8.08 1.31 23.14
N GLU A 6 -7.35 2.32 22.68
CA GLU A 6 -7.68 3.02 21.45
C GLU A 6 -7.59 2.10 20.22
N ILE A 7 -6.57 1.23 20.15
CA ILE A 7 -6.48 0.21 19.08
C ILE A 7 -7.71 -0.72 19.09
N LYS A 8 -8.18 -1.15 20.25
CA LYS A 8 -9.40 -1.97 20.40
C LYS A 8 -10.66 -1.22 19.95
N ARG A 9 -10.77 0.05 20.31
CA ARG A 9 -11.88 0.93 19.88
C ARG A 9 -11.90 1.07 18.35
N LEU A 10 -10.74 1.36 17.75
CA LEU A 10 -10.56 1.49 16.32
C LEU A 10 -10.81 0.18 15.56
N SER A 11 -10.41 -0.95 16.14
CA SER A 11 -10.67 -2.31 15.62
C SER A 11 -12.16 -2.60 15.54
N THR A 12 -12.88 -2.31 16.62
CA THR A 12 -14.35 -2.50 16.68
C THR A 12 -15.05 -1.62 15.63
N ARG A 13 -14.71 -0.34 15.58
CA ARG A 13 -15.34 0.63 14.66
C ARG A 13 -15.02 0.33 13.19
N SER A 14 -13.77 0.01 12.90
CA SER A 14 -13.33 -0.34 11.55
C SER A 14 -13.70 -1.77 11.15
N GLN A 15 -14.27 -2.55 12.07
CA GLN A 15 -14.63 -3.95 11.87
C GLN A 15 -13.48 -4.79 11.31
N ALA A 16 -12.29 -4.58 11.86
CA ALA A 16 -11.04 -5.19 11.44
C ALA A 16 -10.30 -5.73 12.65
N GLN A 17 -9.41 -6.70 12.46
CA GLN A 17 -8.61 -7.25 13.55
C GLN A 17 -7.69 -6.18 14.16
N GLU A 18 -7.45 -6.27 15.48
CA GLU A 18 -6.55 -5.34 16.19
C GLU A 18 -5.16 -5.29 15.55
N LEU A 19 -4.59 -6.45 15.17
CA LEU A 19 -3.30 -6.51 14.49
C LEU A 19 -3.28 -5.71 13.17
N THR A 20 -4.41 -5.65 12.47
CA THR A 20 -4.55 -4.85 11.24
C THR A 20 -4.55 -3.36 11.52
N ILE A 21 -5.24 -2.93 12.57
CA ILE A 21 -5.21 -1.53 13.02
C ILE A 21 -3.83 -1.14 13.55
N ALA A 22 -3.21 -2.00 14.36
CA ALA A 22 -1.85 -1.82 14.85
C ALA A 22 -0.85 -1.69 13.69
N ARG A 23 -1.03 -2.46 12.61
CA ARG A 23 -0.19 -2.37 11.40
C ARG A 23 -0.40 -1.06 10.65
N GLU A 24 -1.64 -0.65 10.45
CA GLU A 24 -1.93 0.63 9.80
C GLU A 24 -1.41 1.82 10.64
N TYR A 25 -1.51 1.72 11.97
CA TYR A 25 -0.88 2.68 12.89
C TYR A 25 0.63 2.76 12.67
N LEU A 26 1.32 1.62 12.60
CA LEU A 26 2.75 1.57 12.27
C LEU A 26 3.05 2.17 10.90
N HIS A 27 2.23 1.90 9.87
CA HIS A 27 2.40 2.50 8.53
C HIS A 27 2.31 4.02 8.58
N HIS A 28 1.36 4.59 9.31
CA HIS A 28 1.23 6.04 9.47
C HIS A 28 2.44 6.66 10.19
N ASN A 29 2.93 6.04 11.27
CA ASN A 29 4.13 6.54 11.97
C ASN A 29 5.37 6.45 11.07
N PHE A 30 5.57 5.33 10.37
CA PHE A 30 6.69 5.15 9.46
C PHE A 30 6.66 6.20 8.34
N LEU A 31 5.50 6.40 7.69
CA LEU A 31 5.38 7.37 6.60
C LEU A 31 5.52 8.81 7.10
N SER A 32 4.91 9.14 8.24
CA SER A 32 5.04 10.47 8.84
C SER A 32 6.48 10.79 9.20
N GLU A 33 7.26 9.79 9.65
CA GLU A 33 8.66 9.99 9.97
C GLU A 33 9.54 10.06 8.71
N LEU A 34 9.33 9.14 7.76
CA LEU A 34 10.02 9.14 6.47
C LEU A 34 9.98 10.52 5.80
N TYR A 35 8.80 11.15 5.71
CA TYR A 35 8.65 12.41 4.98
C TYR A 35 9.03 13.68 5.76
N LYS A 36 9.51 13.54 7.01
CA LYS A 36 10.23 14.62 7.72
C LYS A 36 11.72 14.64 7.39
N GLN A 37 12.27 13.51 6.96
CA GLN A 37 13.70 13.35 6.74
C GLN A 37 14.16 14.09 5.48
N GLN A 38 15.41 14.59 5.52
CA GLN A 38 16.01 15.29 4.39
C GLN A 38 16.18 14.34 3.20
N GLY A 39 15.73 14.77 2.02
CA GLY A 39 15.86 13.99 0.78
C GLY A 39 14.86 12.84 0.64
N SER A 40 13.88 12.73 1.54
CA SER A 40 12.75 11.80 1.46
C SER A 40 11.85 12.02 0.24
N ASP A 41 11.88 13.22 -0.34
CA ASP A 41 11.15 13.56 -1.57
C ASP A 41 11.66 12.81 -2.83
N ARG A 42 12.79 12.10 -2.69
CA ARG A 42 13.35 11.16 -3.68
C ARG A 42 12.79 9.74 -3.56
N ILE A 43 12.05 9.45 -2.49
CA ILE A 43 11.41 8.15 -2.20
C ILE A 43 9.89 8.31 -2.32
N LEU A 44 9.36 8.00 -3.50
CA LEU A 44 7.95 8.23 -3.83
C LEU A 44 7.09 7.03 -3.47
N PHE A 45 6.11 7.23 -2.59
CA PHE A 45 5.18 6.19 -2.14
C PHE A 45 4.27 5.68 -3.28
N LYS A 46 3.93 4.39 -3.22
CA LYS A 46 3.05 3.71 -4.19
C LYS A 46 2.45 2.41 -3.60
N GLY A 47 1.86 1.59 -4.48
CA GLY A 47 1.48 0.23 -4.13
C GLY A 47 0.11 0.10 -3.48
N GLY A 48 -0.12 -0.99 -2.74
CA GLY A 48 -1.41 -1.27 -2.10
C GLY A 48 -1.74 -0.33 -0.96
N THR A 49 -0.72 0.05 -0.20
CA THR A 49 -0.88 0.92 0.96
C THR A 49 -1.10 2.37 0.52
N ALA A 50 -0.60 2.78 -0.65
CA ALA A 50 -1.00 4.04 -1.27
C ALA A 50 -2.51 4.07 -1.60
N LEU A 51 -3.08 2.99 -2.17
CA LEU A 51 -4.54 2.91 -2.37
C LEU A 51 -5.31 3.02 -1.06
N ARG A 52 -4.80 2.43 0.02
CA ARG A 52 -5.41 2.50 1.35
C ARG A 52 -5.35 3.92 1.93
N ILE A 53 -4.17 4.53 1.99
CA ILE A 53 -3.92 5.77 2.74
C ILE A 53 -4.28 7.03 1.93
N ILE A 54 -3.96 7.06 0.63
CA ILE A 54 -4.18 8.25 -0.21
C ILE A 54 -5.59 8.23 -0.82
N PHE A 55 -6.02 7.07 -1.33
CA PHE A 55 -7.28 6.92 -2.05
C PHE A 55 -8.42 6.40 -1.17
N ASN A 56 -8.18 6.17 0.12
CA ASN A 56 -9.16 5.64 1.09
C ASN A 56 -9.77 4.30 0.66
N SER A 57 -8.97 3.41 0.07
CA SER A 57 -9.43 2.05 -0.25
C SER A 57 -9.85 1.30 1.03
N PRO A 58 -11.00 0.61 1.04
CA PRO A 58 -11.41 -0.18 2.21
C PRO A 58 -10.49 -1.36 2.51
N ARG A 59 -9.70 -1.81 1.54
CA ARG A 59 -8.83 -2.97 1.69
C ARG A 59 -7.55 -2.59 2.43
N PHE A 60 -7.31 -3.23 3.57
CA PHE A 60 -6.06 -3.12 4.29
C PHE A 60 -4.90 -3.68 3.46
N SER A 61 -3.71 -3.16 3.74
CA SER A 61 -2.47 -3.54 3.07
C SER A 61 -1.39 -3.78 4.14
N GLU A 62 -0.32 -4.47 3.76
CA GLU A 62 0.69 -4.93 4.73
C GLU A 62 2.08 -4.36 4.46
N ASP A 63 2.42 -4.19 3.19
CA ASP A 63 3.74 -3.78 2.72
C ASP A 63 3.82 -2.26 2.53
N LEU A 64 5.02 -1.67 2.55
CA LEU A 64 5.26 -0.32 2.08
C LEU A 64 6.11 -0.37 0.80
N ASP A 65 5.52 0.11 -0.29
CA ASP A 65 6.16 0.10 -1.61
C ASP A 65 6.53 1.53 -2.02
N PHE A 66 7.75 1.71 -2.50
CA PHE A 66 8.27 2.99 -2.94
C PHE A 66 8.99 2.90 -4.30
N THR A 67 9.14 4.05 -4.92
CA THR A 67 10.03 4.24 -6.07
C THR A 67 11.05 5.32 -5.75
N ALA A 68 12.31 4.95 -5.83
CA ALA A 68 13.45 5.85 -5.69
C ALA A 68 13.77 6.56 -7.01
N THR A 69 14.12 7.84 -6.93
CA THR A 69 14.73 8.58 -8.04
C THR A 69 16.16 8.13 -8.27
N LYS A 70 16.68 8.27 -9.50
CA LYS A 70 18.00 7.74 -9.90
C LYS A 70 19.22 8.29 -9.13
N ASN A 71 19.04 9.39 -8.42
CA ASN A 71 20.09 10.09 -7.68
C ASN A 71 20.10 9.76 -6.18
N ILE A 72 19.43 8.68 -5.74
CA ILE A 72 19.58 8.16 -4.39
C ILE A 72 20.37 6.85 -4.44
N SER A 73 21.42 6.77 -3.63
CA SER A 73 22.25 5.60 -3.47
C SER A 73 21.63 4.62 -2.46
N TYR A 74 22.13 3.39 -2.47
CA TYR A 74 21.74 2.39 -1.47
C TYR A 74 22.13 2.82 -0.05
N GLN A 75 23.29 3.46 0.12
CA GLN A 75 23.75 3.94 1.43
C GLN A 75 22.81 5.02 1.99
N GLU A 76 22.36 5.95 1.13
CA GLU A 76 21.39 6.97 1.54
C GLU A 76 20.06 6.35 1.97
N ILE A 77 19.60 5.29 1.28
CA ILE A 77 18.40 4.54 1.68
C ILE A 77 18.62 3.85 3.04
N GLU A 78 19.76 3.19 3.23
CA GLU A 78 20.09 2.51 4.48
C GLU A 78 20.14 3.49 5.66
N ASN A 79 20.82 4.63 5.48
CA ASN A 79 20.89 5.68 6.49
C ASN A 79 19.48 6.21 6.84
N LEU A 80 18.68 6.51 5.82
CA LEU A 80 17.30 6.98 5.99
C LEU A 80 16.45 5.98 6.78
N LEU A 81 16.54 4.69 6.46
CA LEU A 81 15.80 3.65 7.18
C LEU A 81 16.29 3.51 8.63
N MET A 82 17.60 3.62 8.88
CA MET A 82 18.14 3.55 10.23
C MET A 82 17.70 4.74 11.10
N GLU A 83 17.64 5.95 10.54
CA GLU A 83 17.11 7.14 11.22
C GLU A 83 15.63 6.97 11.60
N ILE A 84 14.82 6.46 10.66
CA ILE A 84 13.40 6.16 10.92
C ILE A 84 13.27 5.09 11.99
N TYR A 85 14.03 3.99 11.90
CA TYR A 85 13.97 2.91 12.89
C TYR A 85 14.39 3.38 14.28
N SER A 86 15.45 4.19 14.39
CA SER A 86 15.87 4.77 15.67
C SER A 86 14.78 5.65 16.28
N THR A 87 14.12 6.47 15.46
CA THR A 87 13.03 7.35 15.92
C THR A 87 11.81 6.53 16.35
N LEU A 88 11.43 5.52 15.57
CA LEU A 88 10.32 4.62 15.91
C LEU A 88 10.61 3.82 17.20
N ASP A 89 11.84 3.38 17.40
CA ASP A 89 12.26 2.69 18.63
C ASP A 89 12.11 3.59 19.86
N GLN A 90 12.55 4.86 19.77
CA GLN A 90 12.33 5.87 20.81
C GLN A 90 10.84 6.14 21.08
N TRP A 91 9.98 5.98 20.07
CA TRP A 91 8.54 6.10 20.22
C TRP A 91 7.87 4.83 20.77
N GLY A 92 8.62 3.76 21.02
CA GLY A 92 8.14 2.50 21.59
C GLY A 92 7.86 1.38 20.58
N PHE A 93 8.29 1.54 19.33
CA PHE A 93 8.20 0.49 18.30
C PHE A 93 9.55 -0.23 18.15
N ALA A 94 9.76 -1.26 18.95
CA ALA A 94 11.02 -2.01 18.93
C ALA A 94 11.23 -2.67 17.56
N ALA A 95 12.33 -2.31 16.88
CA ALA A 95 12.62 -2.74 15.52
C ALA A 95 13.68 -3.87 15.48
N GLU A 96 13.31 -5.01 14.91
CA GLU A 96 14.21 -6.14 14.67
C GLU A 96 14.38 -6.37 13.16
N ILE A 97 15.51 -5.93 12.61
CA ILE A 97 15.82 -6.06 11.18
C ILE A 97 16.14 -7.54 10.88
N LYS A 98 15.35 -8.17 10.01
CA LYS A 98 15.54 -9.57 9.59
C LYS A 98 16.31 -9.69 8.28
N GLU A 99 16.06 -8.75 7.37
CA GLU A 99 16.68 -8.72 6.06
C GLU A 99 16.80 -7.28 5.59
N ALA A 100 17.95 -6.93 5.02
CA ALA A 100 18.24 -5.62 4.45
C ALA A 100 19.22 -5.85 3.30
N LYS A 101 18.76 -5.72 2.05
CA LYS A 101 19.61 -6.05 0.89
C LYS A 101 19.27 -5.29 -0.38
N LYS A 102 20.31 -5.14 -1.21
CA LYS A 102 20.20 -4.74 -2.60
C LYS A 102 19.55 -5.87 -3.42
N THR A 103 18.75 -5.48 -4.40
CA THR A 103 18.10 -6.37 -5.37
C THR A 103 18.42 -5.87 -6.78
N THR A 104 18.16 -6.69 -7.80
CA THR A 104 18.37 -6.32 -9.20
C THR A 104 17.58 -5.06 -9.61
N GLY A 105 16.51 -4.73 -8.88
CA GLY A 105 15.60 -3.64 -9.19
C GLY A 105 15.51 -2.55 -8.13
N GLY A 106 16.35 -2.56 -7.09
CA GLY A 106 16.27 -1.60 -5.98
C GLY A 106 16.63 -2.23 -4.64
N TYR A 107 15.91 -1.89 -3.56
CA TYR A 107 16.23 -2.28 -2.19
C TYR A 107 15.04 -2.97 -1.51
N LEU A 108 15.33 -3.96 -0.66
CA LEU A 108 14.35 -4.68 0.15
C LEU A 108 14.79 -4.68 1.62
N ALA A 109 13.88 -4.30 2.50
CA ALA A 109 14.00 -4.52 3.93
C ALA A 109 12.80 -5.31 4.48
N LYS A 110 13.07 -6.21 5.41
CA LYS A 110 12.06 -6.89 6.23
C LYS A 110 12.42 -6.67 7.69
N THR A 111 11.51 -6.04 8.41
CA THR A 111 11.71 -5.68 9.82
C THR A 111 10.50 -6.14 10.61
N ILE A 112 10.75 -6.73 11.77
CA ILE A 112 9.70 -7.00 12.75
C ILE A 112 9.63 -5.80 13.68
N PHE A 113 8.49 -5.15 13.75
CA PHE A 113 8.20 -4.14 14.76
C PHE A 113 7.35 -4.75 15.87
N SER A 114 7.72 -4.48 17.12
CA SER A 114 6.99 -4.95 18.29
C SER A 114 6.62 -3.77 19.18
N PHE A 115 5.36 -3.72 19.60
CA PHE A 115 4.86 -2.75 20.57
C PHE A 115 3.59 -3.31 21.21
N TYR A 116 3.42 -3.07 22.52
CA TYR A 116 2.43 -3.81 23.32
C TYR A 116 2.59 -5.33 23.11
N ASP A 117 1.51 -6.03 22.82
CA ASP A 117 1.45 -7.46 22.47
C ASP A 117 1.46 -7.70 20.95
N TYR A 118 1.56 -6.66 20.12
CA TYR A 118 1.55 -6.79 18.67
C TYR A 118 2.96 -7.00 18.12
N ARG A 119 3.09 -7.99 17.22
CA ARG A 119 4.31 -8.26 16.46
C ARG A 119 4.00 -8.17 14.96
N ILE A 120 4.60 -7.20 14.28
CA ILE A 120 4.25 -6.80 12.92
C ILE A 120 5.44 -7.00 12.00
N ASN A 121 5.28 -7.88 11.01
CA ASN A 121 6.24 -8.01 9.92
C ASN A 121 5.97 -6.89 8.91
N LEU A 122 6.88 -5.92 8.82
CA LEU A 122 6.84 -4.87 7.82
C LEU A 122 7.86 -5.16 6.73
N LYS A 123 7.37 -5.28 5.50
CA LYS A 123 8.22 -5.35 4.31
C LYS A 123 8.24 -4.00 3.62
N ILE A 124 9.42 -3.48 3.37
CA ILE A 124 9.67 -2.24 2.65
C ILE A 124 10.38 -2.57 1.34
N GLU A 125 9.77 -2.21 0.22
CA GLU A 125 10.33 -2.39 -1.11
C GLU A 125 10.55 -1.03 -1.78
N ILE A 126 11.80 -0.70 -2.12
CA ILE A 126 12.16 0.54 -2.80
C ILE A 126 12.68 0.21 -4.19
N SER A 127 11.84 0.38 -5.20
CA SER A 127 12.20 0.11 -6.60
C SER A 127 12.95 1.26 -7.25
N PHE A 128 13.99 0.99 -8.02
CA PHE A 128 14.78 1.98 -8.74
C PHE A 128 14.28 2.10 -10.17
N ARG A 129 14.02 3.32 -10.64
CA ARG A 129 13.65 3.53 -12.05
C ARG A 129 14.85 3.40 -12.97
N LYS A 130 14.70 2.57 -14.01
CA LYS A 130 15.65 2.52 -15.14
C LYS A 130 15.46 3.68 -16.13
N SER A 131 14.31 4.36 -16.12
CA SER A 131 13.99 5.47 -17.06
C SER A 131 14.88 6.71 -16.86
N ARG A 132 15.29 7.36 -17.96
CA ARG A 132 15.99 8.66 -17.93
C ARG A 132 15.10 9.82 -17.51
N THR A 133 13.77 9.68 -17.58
CA THR A 133 12.83 10.69 -17.10
C THR A 133 12.73 10.64 -15.57
N LYS A 134 12.86 11.80 -14.92
CA LYS A 134 12.55 11.91 -13.49
C LYS A 134 11.07 11.57 -13.30
N PRO A 135 10.69 10.70 -12.36
CA PRO A 135 9.28 10.51 -12.05
C PRO A 135 8.69 11.86 -11.66
N GLN A 136 7.51 12.16 -12.20
CA GLN A 136 6.71 13.23 -11.63
C GLN A 136 6.40 12.86 -10.18
N LYS A 137 6.28 13.85 -9.30
CA LYS A 137 5.95 13.66 -7.89
C LYS A 137 4.72 14.48 -7.55
N GLU A 138 3.84 13.91 -6.75
CA GLU A 138 2.71 14.60 -6.15
C GLU A 138 2.90 14.59 -4.63
N ILE A 139 2.36 15.61 -3.96
CA ILE A 139 2.35 15.70 -2.51
C ILE A 139 0.88 15.73 -2.07
N SER A 140 0.53 14.83 -1.17
CA SER A 140 -0.80 14.79 -0.56
C SER A 140 -0.68 14.95 0.95
N GLN A 141 -1.52 15.82 1.52
CA GLN A 141 -1.70 15.91 2.96
C GLN A 141 -2.60 14.77 3.44
N ILE A 142 -2.07 13.92 4.30
CA ILE A 142 -2.78 12.79 4.89
C ILE A 142 -3.38 13.22 6.22
N ARG A 143 -4.66 12.90 6.39
CA ARG A 143 -5.36 13.00 7.67
C ARG A 143 -5.70 11.58 8.11
N SER A 144 -5.27 11.22 9.31
CA SER A 144 -5.59 9.93 9.91
C SER A 144 -6.13 10.14 11.31
N GLU A 145 -6.75 9.09 11.84
CA GLU A 145 -7.26 9.11 13.22
C GLU A 145 -6.16 8.81 14.24
N PHE A 146 -4.93 8.56 13.75
CA PHE A 146 -3.79 8.16 14.54
C PHE A 146 -2.85 9.32 14.87
N LEU A 147 -2.67 10.24 13.92
CA LEU A 147 -1.62 11.26 13.94
C LEU A 147 -2.18 12.61 13.46
N PRO A 148 -1.56 13.73 13.85
CA PRO A 148 -1.75 15.01 13.17
C PRO A 148 -1.52 14.89 11.66
N ALA A 149 -2.09 15.82 10.89
CA ALA A 149 -1.93 15.82 9.45
C ALA A 149 -0.45 15.91 9.04
N TYR A 150 -0.06 15.15 8.03
CA TYR A 150 1.31 15.10 7.53
C TYR A 150 1.34 14.88 6.02
N ASP A 151 2.40 15.33 5.36
CA ASP A 151 2.51 15.25 3.90
C ASP A 151 3.26 13.97 3.47
N ILE A 152 2.83 13.41 2.35
CA ILE A 152 3.49 12.27 1.70
C ILE A 152 3.84 12.66 0.27
N ALA A 153 5.09 12.42 -0.15
CA ALA A 153 5.47 12.44 -1.55
C ALA A 153 5.20 11.07 -2.20
N HIS A 154 4.39 11.04 -3.25
CA HIS A 154 3.99 9.81 -3.92
C HIS A 154 4.12 9.90 -5.45
N LEU A 155 4.07 8.73 -6.10
CA LEU A 155 3.92 8.68 -7.55
C LEU A 155 2.56 9.27 -7.95
N PRO A 156 2.45 9.93 -9.12
CA PRO A 156 1.18 10.43 -9.61
C PRO A 156 0.12 9.33 -9.66
N GLN A 157 -1.14 9.69 -9.43
CA GLN A 157 -2.26 8.75 -9.47
C GLN A 157 -2.22 7.85 -10.71
N GLU A 158 -1.99 8.42 -11.89
CA GLU A 158 -1.91 7.67 -13.15
C GLU A 158 -0.83 6.58 -13.12
N GLU A 159 0.32 6.85 -12.52
CA GLU A 159 1.42 5.89 -12.43
C GLU A 159 1.15 4.81 -11.37
N ILE A 160 0.55 5.17 -10.23
CA ILE A 160 0.12 4.20 -9.20
C ILE A 160 -0.86 3.19 -9.81
N ILE A 161 -1.88 3.69 -10.53
CA ILE A 161 -2.88 2.85 -11.19
C ILE A 161 -2.24 1.99 -12.28
N SER A 162 -1.34 2.56 -13.09
CA SER A 162 -0.63 1.80 -14.12
C SER A 162 0.18 0.64 -13.52
N GLY A 163 0.83 0.86 -12.38
CA GLY A 163 1.52 -0.19 -11.62
C GLY A 163 0.57 -1.29 -11.12
N LYS A 164 -0.66 -0.94 -10.72
CA LYS A 164 -1.70 -1.88 -10.31
C LYS A 164 -2.21 -2.74 -11.46
N LEU A 165 -2.48 -2.12 -12.60
CA LEU A 165 -2.91 -2.84 -13.81
C LEU A 165 -1.81 -3.76 -14.32
N ALA A 166 -0.54 -3.31 -14.30
CA ALA A 166 0.60 -4.16 -14.66
C ALA A 166 0.74 -5.36 -13.71
N ALA A 167 0.60 -5.15 -12.40
CA ALA A 167 0.64 -6.24 -11.42
C ALA A 167 -0.52 -7.23 -11.66
N LEU A 168 -1.74 -6.74 -11.86
CA LEU A 168 -2.92 -7.57 -12.18
C LEU A 168 -2.67 -8.44 -13.41
N LEU A 169 -2.16 -7.83 -14.49
CA LEU A 169 -1.86 -8.52 -15.74
C LEU A 169 -0.69 -9.51 -15.60
N ALA A 170 0.27 -9.27 -14.71
CA ALA A 170 1.38 -10.19 -14.49
C ALA A 170 0.98 -11.40 -13.62
N ARG A 171 0.37 -11.18 -12.45
CA ARG A 171 0.19 -12.22 -11.42
C ARG A 171 -1.26 -12.57 -11.07
N SER A 172 -2.19 -11.62 -11.24
CA SER A 172 -3.62 -11.81 -11.00
C SER A 172 -3.98 -12.35 -9.59
N LYS A 173 -3.38 -11.80 -8.53
CA LYS A 173 -3.77 -12.18 -7.15
C LYS A 173 -5.18 -11.66 -6.82
N PRO A 174 -5.94 -12.31 -5.91
CA PRO A 174 -7.23 -11.80 -5.42
C PRO A 174 -7.26 -10.31 -5.08
N ARG A 175 -6.22 -9.83 -4.39
CA ARG A 175 -6.07 -8.39 -4.06
C ARG A 175 -5.93 -7.48 -5.27
N ASP A 176 -5.35 -7.95 -6.38
CA ASP A 176 -5.23 -7.16 -7.60
C ASP A 176 -6.61 -6.97 -8.24
N TRP A 177 -7.44 -8.01 -8.25
CA TRP A 177 -8.83 -7.92 -8.73
C TRP A 177 -9.68 -6.99 -7.88
N TYR A 178 -9.49 -6.99 -6.55
CA TYR A 178 -10.17 -6.03 -5.68
C TYR A 178 -9.70 -4.60 -5.94
N ASP A 179 -8.39 -4.39 -6.10
CA ASP A 179 -7.84 -3.06 -6.41
C ASP A 179 -8.45 -2.55 -7.72
N LEU A 180 -8.56 -3.39 -8.75
CA LEU A 180 -9.26 -3.02 -9.99
C LEU A 180 -10.73 -2.66 -9.75
N TYR A 181 -11.47 -3.47 -9.00
CA TYR A 181 -12.87 -3.17 -8.66
C TYR A 181 -13.00 -1.81 -7.99
N PHE A 182 -12.17 -1.55 -6.98
CA PHE A 182 -12.14 -0.28 -6.26
C PHE A 182 -11.83 0.89 -7.20
N LEU A 183 -10.84 0.74 -8.08
CA LEU A 183 -10.45 1.79 -9.02
C LEU A 183 -11.53 2.10 -10.06
N LEU A 184 -12.22 1.07 -10.57
CA LEU A 184 -13.34 1.23 -11.51
C LEU A 184 -14.54 1.92 -10.86
N LYS A 185 -14.93 1.47 -9.67
CA LYS A 185 -16.09 2.00 -8.94
C LYS A 185 -15.98 3.49 -8.63
N ASN A 186 -14.77 3.99 -8.46
CA ASN A 186 -14.49 5.40 -8.16
C ASN A 186 -14.03 6.19 -9.40
N ASP A 187 -14.17 5.62 -10.60
CA ASP A 187 -13.78 6.23 -11.88
C ASP A 187 -12.33 6.77 -11.93
N TYR A 188 -11.40 6.07 -11.28
CA TYR A 188 -10.00 6.53 -11.21
C TYR A 188 -9.19 6.24 -12.49
N LEU A 189 -9.66 5.34 -13.35
CA LEU A 189 -8.92 4.93 -14.56
C LEU A 189 -9.00 6.00 -15.66
N SER A 190 -7.85 6.36 -16.23
CA SER A 190 -7.80 7.22 -17.41
C SER A 190 -8.33 6.50 -18.65
N GLY A 191 -8.74 7.27 -19.67
CA GLY A 191 -9.19 6.69 -20.95
C GLY A 191 -8.14 5.80 -21.62
N ARG A 192 -6.83 6.07 -21.42
CA ARG A 192 -5.75 5.21 -21.91
C ARG A 192 -5.69 3.88 -21.15
N GLN A 193 -5.88 3.90 -19.84
CA GLN A 193 -5.89 2.71 -18.99
C GLN A 193 -7.11 1.84 -19.23
N LYS A 194 -8.27 2.45 -19.50
CA LYS A 194 -9.52 1.74 -19.86
C LYS A 194 -9.36 0.87 -21.12
N LYS A 195 -8.42 1.20 -22.03
CA LYS A 195 -8.11 0.35 -23.20
C LYS A 195 -7.59 -1.05 -22.85
N LEU A 196 -7.12 -1.26 -21.62
CA LEU A 196 -6.66 -2.58 -21.13
C LEU A 196 -7.82 -3.46 -20.65
N LEU A 197 -9.02 -2.89 -20.44
CA LEU A 197 -10.17 -3.61 -19.88
C LEU A 197 -10.64 -4.82 -20.70
N PRO A 198 -10.62 -4.82 -22.05
CA PRO A 198 -10.95 -6.02 -22.83
C PRO A 198 -10.05 -7.21 -22.49
N ASP A 199 -8.73 -6.99 -22.42
CA ASP A 199 -7.75 -8.03 -22.09
C ASP A 199 -7.87 -8.49 -20.64
N ILE A 200 -8.09 -7.55 -19.73
CA ILE A 200 -8.34 -7.82 -18.32
C ILE A 200 -9.61 -8.67 -18.14
N LEU A 201 -10.69 -8.35 -18.85
CA LEU A 201 -11.94 -9.11 -18.80
C LEU A 201 -11.73 -10.54 -19.33
N LYS A 202 -11.03 -10.69 -20.46
CA LYS A 202 -10.66 -12.01 -20.99
C LYS A 202 -9.85 -12.81 -19.97
N LYS A 203 -8.89 -12.18 -19.30
CA LYS A 203 -8.09 -12.82 -18.25
C LYS A 203 -8.95 -13.19 -17.04
N PHE A 204 -9.87 -12.32 -16.62
CA PHE A 204 -10.75 -12.55 -15.48
C PHE A 204 -11.74 -13.70 -15.70
N LYS A 205 -12.29 -13.83 -16.91
CA LYS A 205 -13.17 -14.96 -17.29
C LYS A 205 -12.50 -16.33 -17.07
N ASN A 206 -11.17 -16.38 -17.24
CA ASN A 206 -10.37 -17.59 -17.05
C ASN A 206 -9.84 -17.75 -15.60
N TYR A 207 -10.12 -16.80 -14.71
CA TYR A 207 -9.58 -16.81 -13.35
C TYR A 207 -10.32 -17.80 -12.44
N ARG A 208 -9.57 -18.79 -11.92
CA ARG A 208 -10.07 -19.87 -11.05
C ARG A 208 -9.70 -19.70 -9.56
N GLY A 209 -8.97 -18.65 -9.19
CA GLY A 209 -8.54 -18.44 -7.81
C GLY A 209 -9.70 -18.13 -6.84
N ASN A 210 -9.51 -18.48 -5.56
CA ASN A 210 -10.49 -18.25 -4.51
C ASN A 210 -10.35 -16.84 -3.94
N ILE A 211 -11.06 -15.88 -4.56
CA ILE A 211 -11.02 -14.46 -4.19
C ILE A 211 -11.48 -14.24 -2.75
N ARG A 212 -12.55 -14.92 -2.35
CA ARG A 212 -13.19 -14.70 -1.05
C ARG A 212 -12.31 -15.11 0.11
N LYS A 213 -11.56 -16.21 -0.01
CA LYS A 213 -10.71 -16.71 1.08
C LYS A 213 -9.62 -15.69 1.44
N GLU A 214 -8.91 -15.18 0.44
CA GLU A 214 -7.81 -14.24 0.65
C GLU A 214 -8.32 -12.86 1.08
N LEU A 215 -9.35 -12.32 0.42
CA LEU A 215 -9.79 -10.93 0.69
C LEU A 215 -10.49 -10.73 2.03
N LYS A 216 -11.02 -11.78 2.66
CA LYS A 216 -11.67 -11.65 3.98
C LYS A 216 -10.74 -11.10 5.06
N GLU A 217 -9.47 -11.47 5.02
CA GLU A 217 -8.47 -11.03 6.00
C GLU A 217 -8.08 -9.56 5.80
N PHE A 218 -8.26 -9.05 4.58
CA PHE A 218 -7.88 -7.69 4.18
C PHE A 218 -9.05 -6.72 4.09
N LEU A 219 -10.28 -7.14 4.42
CA LEU A 219 -11.47 -6.28 4.33
C LEU A 219 -12.20 -6.17 5.67
N PRO A 220 -12.65 -4.96 6.04
CA PRO A 220 -13.64 -4.78 7.10
C PRO A 220 -14.84 -5.71 6.89
N VAL A 221 -15.44 -6.19 7.99
CA VAL A 221 -16.63 -7.08 7.93
C VAL A 221 -17.74 -6.49 7.05
N SER A 222 -18.01 -5.18 7.17
CA SER A 222 -18.98 -4.44 6.35
C SER A 222 -18.71 -4.54 4.85
N HIS A 223 -17.43 -4.59 4.45
CA HIS A 223 -17.03 -4.72 3.06
C HIS A 223 -16.95 -6.17 2.58
N GLN A 224 -17.07 -7.18 3.45
CA GLN A 224 -16.99 -8.59 3.05
C GLN A 224 -18.26 -9.09 2.34
N LEU A 225 -19.40 -8.38 2.45
CA LEU A 225 -20.63 -8.74 1.74
C LEU A 225 -20.44 -8.80 0.23
N ILE A 226 -19.61 -7.90 -0.31
CA ILE A 226 -19.29 -7.87 -1.74
C ILE A 226 -18.65 -9.17 -2.22
N LEU A 227 -17.97 -9.90 -1.34
CA LEU A 227 -17.25 -11.13 -1.70
C LEU A 227 -18.17 -12.29 -2.06
N LYS A 228 -19.47 -12.20 -1.76
CA LYS A 228 -20.46 -13.24 -2.12
C LYS A 228 -20.66 -13.29 -3.64
N ASP A 229 -20.71 -12.14 -4.30
CA ASP A 229 -20.99 -12.02 -5.73
C ASP A 229 -19.90 -11.24 -6.50
N PHE A 230 -18.70 -11.18 -5.92
CA PHE A 230 -17.61 -10.32 -6.41
C PHE A 230 -17.26 -10.55 -7.89
N LYS A 231 -17.34 -11.80 -8.38
CA LYS A 231 -17.05 -12.09 -9.80
C LYS A 231 -18.03 -11.40 -10.74
N ASN A 232 -19.32 -11.46 -10.44
CA ASN A 232 -20.32 -10.80 -11.28
C ASN A 232 -20.23 -9.28 -11.15
N MET A 233 -20.03 -8.77 -9.92
CA MET A 233 -19.87 -7.33 -9.69
C MET A 233 -18.67 -6.76 -10.43
N LEU A 234 -17.48 -7.38 -10.33
CA LEU A 234 -16.30 -6.90 -11.06
C LEU A 234 -16.51 -6.98 -12.57
N LYS A 235 -17.15 -8.04 -13.07
CA LYS A 235 -17.48 -8.15 -14.49
C LYS A 235 -18.37 -6.99 -14.95
N GLN A 236 -19.43 -6.70 -14.21
CA GLN A 236 -20.33 -5.57 -14.51
C GLN A 236 -19.59 -4.23 -14.47
N GLU A 237 -18.75 -4.00 -13.46
CA GLU A 237 -17.95 -2.77 -13.40
C GLU A 237 -17.00 -2.61 -14.58
N ILE A 238 -16.40 -3.71 -15.07
CA ILE A 238 -15.57 -3.66 -16.29
C ILE A 238 -16.43 -3.34 -17.53
N GLU A 239 -17.57 -4.00 -17.67
CA GLU A 239 -18.47 -3.87 -18.83
C GLU A 239 -19.08 -2.48 -18.99
N LYS A 240 -19.18 -1.67 -17.93
CA LYS A 240 -19.62 -0.26 -18.01
C LYS A 240 -18.69 0.63 -18.86
N PHE A 241 -17.45 0.21 -19.08
CA PHE A 241 -16.43 1.00 -19.78
C PHE A 241 -15.93 0.34 -21.08
N LEU A 242 -16.62 -0.72 -21.53
CA LEU A 242 -16.39 -1.40 -22.81
C LEU A 242 -17.44 -0.94 -23.82
#